data_AF-A0A0K2LBG7-F1
#
_entry.id   AF-A0A0K2LBG7-F1
#
_cell.length_a   1.000
_cell.length_b   1.000
_cell.length_c   1.000
_cell.angle_alpha   90.00
_cell.angle_beta   90.00
_cell.angle_gamma   90.00
#
_symmetry.space_group_name_H-M   'P 1'
#
loop_
_entity.id
_entity.type
_entity.pdbx_description
1 polymer ?
#
loop_
_entity_poly.entity_id
_entity_poly.type
_entity_poly.pdbx_seq_one_letter_code
_entity_poly.pdbx_strand_id
1 'polypeptide(L)'
;MKKGIELDMVVSDALTAAETFGKVFAVKILEVQSTVKKDDTVLVDMEGMHIHFLSKNEEVGFKIPVETPSSVWVNVIVDDIEATHDAAVAAGFELVIPITKEQYEGMKYMLLKDTDNYQWMVYQAE
;
A
#
# COMPACT_ATOMS: atom_id res chain seq x y z
N MET A 1 12.82 -6.25 18.19
CA MET A 1 13.10 -6.29 16.74
C MET A 1 13.92 -7.52 16.42
N LYS A 2 13.52 -8.30 15.40
CA LYS A 2 14.33 -9.37 14.81
C LYS A 2 15.16 -8.76 13.67
N LYS A 3 16.22 -9.46 13.21
CA LYS A 3 16.97 -9.03 12.02
C LYS A 3 16.05 -9.12 10.80
N GLY A 4 15.89 -8.02 10.06
CA GLY A 4 15.01 -7.93 8.89
C GLY A 4 15.07 -6.56 8.24
N ILE A 5 14.24 -6.35 7.22
CA ILE A 5 13.96 -5.07 6.58
C ILE A 5 12.45 -4.90 6.60
N GLU A 6 11.99 -3.69 6.89
CA GLU A 6 10.58 -3.33 7.00
C GLU A 6 10.37 -2.03 6.21
N LEU A 7 9.15 -1.79 5.75
CA LEU A 7 8.77 -0.57 5.06
C LEU A 7 7.95 0.31 6.01
N ASP A 8 8.37 1.55 6.21
CA ASP A 8 7.62 2.52 6.99
C ASP A 8 6.93 3.51 6.06
N MET A 9 5.62 3.66 6.21
CA MET A 9 4.78 4.55 5.40
C MET A 9 3.97 5.47 6.30
N VAL A 10 4.12 6.78 6.09
CA VAL A 10 3.27 7.75 6.77
C VAL A 10 1.96 7.88 5.99
N VAL A 11 0.84 7.59 6.64
CA VAL A 11 -0.50 7.61 6.08
C VAL A 11 -1.39 8.57 6.85
N SER A 12 -2.55 8.93 6.30
CA SER A 12 -3.46 9.85 7.00
C SER A 12 -3.98 9.28 8.32
N ASP A 13 -4.28 7.98 8.36
CA ASP A 13 -4.71 7.23 9.54
C ASP A 13 -4.29 5.76 9.41
N ALA A 14 -3.53 5.25 10.39
CA ALA A 14 -2.87 3.95 10.29
C ALA A 14 -3.84 2.76 10.25
N LEU A 15 -4.88 2.78 11.09
CA LEU A 15 -5.86 1.70 11.13
C LEU A 15 -6.73 1.70 9.87
N THR A 16 -7.18 2.88 9.43
CA THR A 16 -7.94 3.04 8.18
C THR A 16 -7.12 2.56 6.98
N ALA A 17 -5.82 2.88 6.93
CA ALA A 17 -4.93 2.37 5.89
C ALA A 17 -4.85 0.85 5.92
N ALA A 18 -4.58 0.23 7.08
CA ALA A 18 -4.50 -1.22 7.21
C ALA A 18 -5.80 -1.93 6.77
N GLU A 19 -6.97 -1.40 7.15
CA GLU A 19 -8.27 -1.93 6.74
C GLU A 19 -8.55 -1.75 5.24
N THR A 20 -8.14 -0.62 4.66
CA THR A 20 -8.31 -0.33 3.24
C THR A 20 -7.42 -1.24 2.40
N PHE A 21 -6.14 -1.32 2.74
CA PHE A 21 -5.20 -2.23 2.10
C PHE A 21 -5.59 -3.70 2.27
N GLY A 22 -6.20 -4.08 3.40
CA GLY A 22 -6.77 -5.41 3.60
C GLY A 22 -7.85 -5.79 2.59
N LYS A 23 -8.60 -4.81 2.09
CA LYS A 23 -9.62 -5.02 1.03
C LYS A 23 -9.01 -5.11 -0.37
N VAL A 24 -7.81 -4.56 -0.59
CA VAL A 24 -7.19 -4.43 -1.92
C VAL A 24 -6.10 -5.48 -2.16
N PHE A 25 -5.20 -5.74 -1.21
CA PHE A 25 -3.98 -6.54 -1.44
C PHE A 25 -3.74 -7.68 -0.43
N ALA A 26 -4.78 -8.15 0.25
CA ALA A 26 -4.68 -9.22 1.27
C ALA A 26 -3.64 -8.91 2.37
N VAL A 27 -4.02 -8.03 3.29
CA VAL A 27 -3.16 -7.59 4.40
C VAL A 27 -3.60 -8.23 5.72
N LYS A 28 -2.62 -8.67 6.52
CA LYS A 28 -2.83 -9.18 7.88
C LYS A 28 -2.25 -8.21 8.90
N ILE A 29 -3.09 -7.68 9.78
CA ILE A 29 -2.62 -6.91 10.94
C ILE A 29 -1.86 -7.84 11.88
N LEU A 30 -0.60 -7.50 12.15
CA LEU A 30 0.24 -8.20 13.12
C LEU A 30 0.17 -7.53 14.49
N GLU A 31 0.17 -6.20 14.52
CA GLU A 31 0.19 -5.43 15.75
C GLU A 31 -0.46 -4.05 15.55
N VAL A 32 -1.18 -3.58 16.57
CA VAL A 32 -1.66 -2.21 16.69
C VAL A 32 -0.96 -1.59 17.89
N GLN A 33 -0.27 -0.48 17.66
CA GLN A 33 0.57 0.20 18.63
C GLN A 33 0.16 1.67 18.78
N SER A 34 0.80 2.34 19.73
CA SER A 34 0.66 3.78 19.95
C SER A 34 2.04 4.36 20.22
N THR A 35 2.52 5.17 19.29
CA THR A 35 3.83 5.83 19.36
C THR A 35 3.72 7.21 20.00
N VAL A 36 2.70 7.99 19.62
CA VAL A 36 2.42 9.34 20.11
C VAL A 36 0.95 9.52 20.50
N LYS A 37 0.04 8.92 19.72
CA LYS A 37 -1.42 8.92 19.95
C LYS A 37 -1.95 7.50 19.89
N LYS A 38 -3.19 7.31 20.36
CA LYS A 38 -3.85 6.00 20.35
C LYS A 38 -3.97 5.48 18.91
N ASP A 39 -3.60 4.22 18.71
CA ASP A 39 -3.72 3.45 17.46
C ASP A 39 -3.04 4.14 16.26
N ASP A 40 -1.99 4.94 16.50
CA ASP A 40 -1.34 5.75 15.48
C ASP A 40 -0.31 4.97 14.64
N THR A 41 -0.04 3.72 14.99
CA THR A 41 0.93 2.86 14.30
C THR A 41 0.35 1.46 14.18
N VAL A 42 0.31 0.92 12.95
CA VAL A 42 -0.17 -0.45 12.68
C VAL A 42 0.88 -1.19 11.88
N LEU A 43 1.38 -2.29 12.43
CA LEU A 43 2.26 -3.21 11.73
C LEU A 43 1.42 -4.26 11.03
N VAL A 44 1.63 -4.41 9.73
CA VAL A 44 0.97 -5.42 8.92
C VAL A 44 1.97 -6.32 8.22
N ASP A 45 1.52 -7.52 7.89
CA ASP A 45 2.14 -8.42 6.92
C ASP A 45 1.32 -8.36 5.62
N MET A 46 2.01 -8.05 4.53
CA MET A 46 1.46 -8.05 3.18
C MET A 46 2.34 -8.95 2.33
N GLU A 47 1.93 -10.22 2.19
CA GLU A 47 2.64 -11.26 1.45
C GLU A 47 4.12 -11.40 1.85
N GLY A 48 4.41 -11.35 3.16
CA GLY A 48 5.76 -11.47 3.72
C GLY A 48 6.54 -10.16 3.80
N MET A 49 6.04 -9.06 3.21
CA MET A 49 6.58 -7.73 3.48
C MET A 49 5.91 -7.14 4.72
N HIS A 50 6.73 -6.81 5.73
CA HIS A 50 6.27 -6.09 6.90
C HIS A 50 6.21 -4.59 6.62
N ILE A 51 5.04 -3.99 6.81
CA ILE A 51 4.81 -2.56 6.61
C ILE A 51 4.31 -1.95 7.92
N HIS A 52 4.96 -0.88 8.38
CA HIS A 52 4.39 0.01 9.38
C HIS A 52 3.60 1.12 8.69
N PHE A 53 2.29 1.15 8.92
CA PHE A 53 1.49 2.34 8.68
C PHE A 53 1.58 3.25 9.89
N LEU A 54 2.09 4.46 9.70
CA LEU A 54 2.23 5.48 10.73
C LEU A 54 1.28 6.64 10.43
N SER A 55 0.40 6.99 11.36
CA SER A 55 -0.51 8.10 11.19
C SER A 55 0.26 9.42 11.12
N LYS A 56 -0.13 10.31 10.21
CA LYS A 56 0.51 11.60 10.03
C LYS A 56 0.52 12.39 11.35
N ASN A 57 1.65 13.02 11.61
CA ASN A 57 1.87 13.84 12.79
C ASN A 57 2.90 14.93 12.49
N GLU A 58 2.43 16.15 12.29
CA GLU A 58 3.27 17.29 11.91
C GLU A 58 4.29 17.67 12.99
N GLU A 59 3.97 17.43 14.28
CA GLU A 59 4.84 17.80 15.41
C GLU A 59 6.17 17.04 15.38
N VAL A 60 6.16 15.81 14.86
CA VAL A 60 7.33 14.93 14.76
C VAL A 60 7.79 14.73 13.31
N GLY A 61 7.21 15.47 12.36
CA GLY A 61 7.60 15.45 10.95
C GLY A 61 7.05 14.28 10.13
N PHE A 62 6.11 13.50 10.67
CA PHE A 62 5.43 12.45 9.91
C PHE A 62 4.41 13.08 8.96
N LYS A 63 4.77 13.15 7.67
CA LYS A 63 3.96 13.78 6.62
C LYS A 63 3.73 12.80 5.49
N ILE A 64 2.48 12.75 5.02
CA ILE A 64 2.14 12.09 3.77
C ILE A 64 2.77 12.86 2.60
N PRO A 65 3.09 12.20 1.47
CA PRO A 65 3.53 12.88 0.26
C PRO A 65 2.49 13.90 -0.24
N VAL A 66 2.93 15.12 -0.52
CA VAL A 66 2.10 16.16 -1.17
C VAL A 66 2.01 15.90 -2.67
N GLU A 67 3.12 15.50 -3.26
CA GLU A 67 3.21 15.01 -4.64
C GLU A 67 3.55 13.53 -4.61
N THR A 68 2.98 12.79 -5.55
CA THR A 68 3.20 11.36 -5.70
C THR A 68 4.68 11.07 -6.00
N PRO A 69 5.39 10.31 -5.15
CA PRO A 69 6.76 9.92 -5.44
C PRO A 69 6.78 9.03 -6.68
N SER A 70 7.43 9.48 -7.76
CA SER A 70 7.59 8.72 -9.00
C SER A 70 8.96 8.02 -9.11
N SER A 71 9.81 8.21 -8.11
CA SER A 71 11.14 7.61 -8.00
C SER A 71 11.16 6.30 -7.24
N VAL A 72 10.05 5.93 -6.58
CA VAL A 72 9.91 4.70 -5.80
C VAL A 72 8.46 4.25 -5.80
N TRP A 73 8.26 2.94 -5.91
CA TRP A 73 6.97 2.28 -5.75
C TRP A 73 7.20 0.86 -5.20
N VAL A 74 6.14 0.25 -4.70
CA VAL A 74 6.13 -1.17 -4.33
C VAL A 74 5.47 -1.98 -5.44
N ASN A 75 6.10 -3.08 -5.81
CA ASN A 75 5.48 -4.06 -6.69
C ASN A 75 4.63 -5.03 -5.86
N VAL A 76 3.40 -5.27 -6.30
CA VAL A 76 2.48 -6.25 -5.71
C VAL A 76 2.11 -7.26 -6.78
N ILE A 77 2.24 -8.54 -6.48
CA ILE A 77 1.88 -9.62 -7.39
C ILE A 77 0.58 -10.21 -6.87
N VAL A 78 -0.45 -10.26 -7.71
CA VAL A 78 -1.80 -10.70 -7.35
C VAL A 78 -2.27 -11.84 -8.25
N ASP A 79 -3.23 -12.62 -7.77
CA ASP A 79 -3.84 -13.71 -8.53
C ASP A 79 -4.82 -13.20 -9.59
N ASP A 80 -5.59 -12.15 -9.29
CA ASP A 80 -6.61 -11.57 -10.17
C ASP A 80 -6.50 -10.03 -10.17
N ILE A 81 -5.99 -9.49 -11.27
CA ILE A 81 -5.77 -8.04 -11.39
C ILE A 81 -7.07 -7.25 -11.61
N GLU A 82 -8.11 -7.87 -12.18
CA GLU A 82 -9.40 -7.21 -12.40
C GLU A 82 -10.15 -7.08 -11.07
N ALA A 83 -10.16 -8.14 -10.26
CA ALA A 83 -10.73 -8.10 -8.91
C ALA A 83 -9.97 -7.10 -8.01
N THR A 84 -8.64 -7.07 -8.11
CA THR A 84 -7.80 -6.10 -7.40
C THR A 84 -8.09 -4.67 -7.84
N HIS A 85 -8.27 -4.45 -9.15
CA HIS A 85 -8.65 -3.14 -9.71
C HIS A 85 -9.99 -2.66 -9.14
N ASP A 86 -11.02 -3.52 -9.17
CA ASP A 86 -12.35 -3.14 -8.70
C ASP A 86 -12.36 -2.81 -7.20
N ALA A 87 -11.61 -3.58 -6.40
CA ALA A 87 -11.41 -3.31 -4.98
C ALA A 87 -10.66 -1.99 -4.74
N ALA A 88 -9.60 -1.71 -5.52
CA ALA A 88 -8.82 -0.48 -5.42
C ALA A 88 -9.68 0.75 -5.77
N VAL A 89 -10.45 0.70 -6.86
CA VAL A 89 -11.35 1.79 -7.26
C VAL A 89 -12.42 2.01 -6.19
N ALA A 90 -13.02 0.94 -5.65
CA ALA A 90 -13.99 1.04 -4.56
C ALA A 90 -13.38 1.63 -3.27
N ALA A 91 -12.09 1.41 -3.04
CA ALA A 91 -11.31 1.99 -1.94
C ALA A 91 -10.87 3.44 -2.21
N GLY A 92 -11.14 4.00 -3.39
CA GLY A 92 -10.79 5.37 -3.76
C GLY A 92 -9.38 5.54 -4.33
N PHE A 93 -8.72 4.45 -4.74
CA PHE A 93 -7.44 4.53 -5.42
C PHE A 93 -7.63 5.04 -6.85
N GLU A 94 -6.65 5.79 -7.35
CA GLU A 94 -6.62 6.29 -8.71
C GLU A 94 -5.85 5.31 -9.61
N LEU A 95 -6.43 5.02 -10.78
CA LEU A 95 -5.76 4.26 -11.84
C LEU A 95 -4.86 5.19 -12.66
N VAL A 96 -3.55 5.12 -12.43
CA VAL A 96 -2.55 5.95 -13.12
C VAL A 96 -2.19 5.35 -14.48
N ILE A 97 -1.99 4.03 -14.52
CA ILE A 97 -1.83 3.26 -15.76
C ILE A 97 -2.92 2.18 -15.76
N PRO A 98 -3.75 2.10 -16.81
CA PRO A 98 -4.80 1.08 -16.90
C PRO A 98 -4.22 -0.32 -16.99
N ILE A 99 -5.05 -1.33 -16.72
CA ILE A 99 -4.67 -2.74 -16.92
C ILE A 99 -4.17 -2.91 -18.35
N THR A 100 -2.88 -3.22 -18.45
CA THR A 100 -2.15 -3.31 -19.70
C THR A 100 -1.52 -4.69 -19.78
N LYS A 101 -1.57 -5.30 -20.97
CA LYS A 101 -0.87 -6.54 -21.24
C LYS A 101 0.54 -6.22 -21.73
N GLU A 102 1.53 -6.73 -21.01
CA GLU A 102 2.94 -6.67 -21.39
C GLU A 102 3.18 -7.54 -22.66
N GLN A 103 4.04 -7.07 -23.56
CA GLN A 103 4.16 -7.63 -24.91
C GLN A 103 5.06 -8.86 -24.99
N TYR A 104 6.01 -9.03 -24.06
CA TYR A 104 7.05 -10.05 -24.12
C TYR A 104 6.68 -11.31 -23.30
N GLU A 105 6.28 -11.12 -22.04
CA GLU A 105 5.96 -12.16 -21.07
C GLU A 105 4.44 -12.37 -20.93
N GLY A 106 3.62 -11.52 -21.57
CA GLY A 106 2.17 -11.68 -21.60
C GLY A 106 1.46 -11.41 -20.27
N MET A 107 2.20 -10.98 -19.24
CA MET A 107 1.68 -10.58 -17.94
C MET A 107 0.79 -9.34 -18.05
N LYS A 108 -0.21 -9.25 -17.17
CA LYS A 108 -0.98 -8.02 -16.98
C LYS A 108 -0.35 -7.18 -15.88
N TYR A 109 -0.35 -5.85 -16.05
CA TYR A 109 0.03 -4.91 -15.02
C TYR A 109 -0.85 -3.66 -15.01
N MET A 110 -0.89 -2.98 -13.86
CA MET A 110 -1.47 -1.65 -13.71
C MET A 110 -0.67 -0.83 -12.69
N LEU A 111 -0.77 0.49 -12.75
CA LEU A 111 -0.19 1.38 -11.75
C LEU A 111 -1.31 2.10 -11.02
N LEU A 112 -1.38 1.89 -9.71
CA LEU A 112 -2.33 2.54 -8.82
C LEU A 112 -1.66 3.64 -8.02
N LYS A 113 -2.43 4.65 -7.65
CA LYS A 113 -2.09 5.64 -6.63
C LYS A 113 -3.12 5.59 -5.52
N ASP A 114 -2.69 5.40 -4.28
CA ASP A 114 -3.60 5.37 -3.12
C ASP A 114 -4.03 6.78 -2.68
N THR A 115 -4.91 6.82 -1.67
CA THR A 115 -5.46 8.08 -1.14
C THR A 115 -4.44 8.93 -0.37
N ASP A 116 -3.27 8.38 -0.02
CA ASP A 116 -2.16 9.07 0.63
C ASP A 116 -1.01 9.38 -0.35
N ASN A 117 -1.27 9.30 -1.67
CA ASN A 117 -0.37 9.61 -2.79
C ASN A 117 0.79 8.64 -3.03
N TYR A 118 0.79 7.42 -2.49
CA TYR A 118 1.80 6.41 -2.83
C TYR A 118 1.44 5.62 -4.07
N GLN A 119 2.46 5.15 -4.80
CA GLN A 119 2.29 4.33 -6.01
C GLN A 119 2.50 2.85 -5.75
N TRP A 120 1.65 2.05 -6.38
CA TRP A 120 1.64 0.60 -6.30
C TRP A 120 1.59 0.02 -7.70
N MET A 121 2.67 -0.62 -8.13
CA MET A 121 2.71 -1.32 -9.41
C MET A 121 2.20 -2.74 -9.18
N VAL A 122 1.09 -3.10 -9.81
CA VAL A 122 0.43 -4.37 -9.60
C VAL A 122 0.62 -5.24 -10.82
N TYR A 123 1.06 -6.48 -10.62
CA TYR A 123 1.23 -7.50 -11.65
C TYR A 123 0.31 -8.68 -11.37
N GLN A 124 -0.21 -9.32 -12.41
CA GLN A 124 -0.85 -10.63 -12.27
C GLN A 124 0.14 -11.76 -12.50
N ALA A 125 0.20 -12.73 -11.59
CA ALA A 125 0.89 -13.99 -11.84
C ALA A 125 0.17 -14.81 -12.94
N GLU A 126 0.92 -15.71 -13.61
CA GLU A 126 0.36 -16.66 -14.59
C GLU A 126 -0.54 -17.73 -13.96
#